data_AF-A0A936Q8G6-F1
#
_entry.id   AF-A0A936Q8G6-F1
#
_cell.length_a   1.000
_cell.length_b   1.000
_cell.length_c   1.000
_cell.angle_alpha   90.00
_cell.angle_beta   90.00
_cell.angle_gamma   90.00
#
_symmetry.space_group_name_H-M   'P 1'
#
loop_
_entity.id
_entity.type
_entity.pdbx_description
1 polymer ?
#
loop_
_entity_poly.entity_id
_entity_poly.type
_entity_poly.pdbx_seq_one_letter_code
_entity_poly.pdbx_strand_id
1 'polypeptide(L)'
;MIPIGTRALAWIAGYVRNARPQLVATPDDGTLFLTVSGKPFWPDNLTDLVRRYVEESGVGKPGSCHLFRHTVATLMLENGADIRFIQEMLGHATLQATEIYTHVSIRALKEIHAATHPGAGLGAAARTRGDEAEEGVGEPSIPPPEPLMPPARTTP
;
A
#
# COMPACT_ATOMS: atom_id res chain seq x y z
N MET A 1 -9.78 8.48 17.67
CA MET A 1 -8.88 9.65 17.53
C MET A 1 -7.78 9.24 16.55
N ILE A 2 -7.51 10.02 15.49
CA ILE A 2 -6.52 9.67 14.46
C ILE A 2 -5.20 10.38 14.77
N PRO A 3 -4.05 9.67 14.84
CA PRO A 3 -2.76 10.31 15.06
C PRO A 3 -2.37 11.16 13.85
N ILE A 4 -1.90 12.38 14.10
CA ILE A 4 -1.47 13.32 13.06
C ILE A 4 0.04 13.52 13.17
N GLY A 5 0.76 13.37 12.06
CA GLY A 5 2.21 13.56 12.03
C GLY A 5 2.62 15.00 12.35
N THR A 6 3.78 15.17 12.98
CA THR A 6 4.35 16.49 13.36
C THR A 6 4.48 17.45 12.18
N ARG A 7 4.88 16.95 11.00
CA ARG A 7 4.94 17.75 9.77
C ARG A 7 3.56 18.28 9.36
N ALA A 8 2.53 17.46 9.41
CA ALA A 8 1.16 17.88 9.07
C ALA A 8 0.65 18.93 10.07
N LEU A 9 0.91 18.73 11.37
CA LEU A 9 0.60 19.73 12.39
C LEU A 9 1.29 21.07 12.14
N ALA A 10 2.57 21.06 11.73
CA ALA A 10 3.29 22.29 11.42
C ALA A 10 2.64 23.07 10.26
N TRP A 11 2.20 22.38 9.20
CA TRP A 11 1.49 23.01 8.08
C TRP A 11 0.11 23.52 8.47
N ILE A 12 -0.66 22.76 9.26
CA ILE A 12 -1.97 23.20 9.77
C ILE A 12 -1.79 24.45 10.64
N ALA A 13 -0.81 24.47 11.55
CA ALA A 13 -0.52 25.62 12.39
C ALA A 13 -0.10 26.85 11.56
N GLY A 14 0.65 26.65 10.47
CA GLY A 14 0.96 27.72 9.51
C GLY A 14 -0.28 28.26 8.82
N TYR A 15 -1.16 27.37 8.35
CA TYR A 15 -2.42 27.74 7.70
C TYR A 15 -3.35 28.53 8.63
N VAL A 16 -3.56 28.04 9.85
CA VAL A 16 -4.45 28.67 10.85
C VAL A 16 -3.94 30.06 11.24
N ARG A 17 -2.62 30.25 11.37
CA ARG A 17 -2.04 31.55 11.75
C ARG A 17 -2.02 32.57 10.62
N ASN A 18 -1.72 32.13 9.39
CA ASN A 18 -1.35 33.07 8.32
C ASN A 18 -2.39 33.15 7.21
N ALA A 19 -3.04 32.05 6.84
CA ALA A 19 -3.91 31.98 5.66
C ALA A 19 -5.40 32.02 6.03
N ARG A 20 -5.85 31.21 7.00
CA ARG A 20 -7.26 31.14 7.41
C ARG A 20 -7.85 32.50 7.80
N PRO A 21 -7.17 33.41 8.53
CA PRO A 21 -7.71 34.71 8.89
C PRO A 21 -8.03 35.60 7.68
N GLN A 22 -7.39 35.37 6.53
CA GLN A 22 -7.65 36.11 5.29
C GLN A 22 -8.84 35.55 4.50
N LEU A 23 -9.29 34.33 4.83
CA LEU A 23 -10.34 33.62 4.12
C LEU A 23 -11.65 33.56 4.90
N VAL A 24 -11.59 33.61 6.24
CA VAL A 24 -12.77 33.43 7.10
C VAL A 24 -13.80 34.55 6.88
N ALA A 25 -15.04 34.16 6.60
CA ALA A 25 -16.18 35.06 6.58
C ALA A 25 -16.79 35.14 7.98
N THR A 26 -17.23 36.33 8.38
CA THR A 26 -17.96 36.50 9.65
C THR A 26 -19.46 36.27 9.46
N PRO A 27 -20.14 35.55 10.36
CA PRO A 27 -19.62 34.90 11.57
C PRO A 27 -18.84 33.60 11.29
N ASP A 28 -17.80 33.34 12.08
CA ASP A 28 -16.98 32.11 11.98
C ASP A 28 -17.73 30.92 12.58
N ASP A 29 -17.94 29.88 11.78
CA ASP A 29 -18.63 28.64 12.17
C ASP A 29 -17.67 27.56 12.70
N GLY A 30 -16.37 27.84 12.76
CA GLY A 30 -15.35 26.91 13.22
C GLY A 30 -14.84 25.94 12.15
N THR A 31 -15.25 26.09 10.89
CA THR A 31 -14.74 25.25 9.79
C THR A 31 -13.24 25.43 9.63
N LEU A 32 -12.47 24.33 9.74
CA LEU A 32 -11.02 24.40 9.68
C LEU A 32 -10.53 24.84 8.30
N PHE A 33 -10.83 24.09 7.25
CA PHE A 33 -10.37 24.37 5.88
C PHE A 33 -11.43 25.09 5.05
N LEU A 34 -11.05 26.26 4.54
CA LEU A 34 -11.91 27.14 3.77
C LEU A 34 -11.44 27.26 2.32
N THR A 35 -12.39 27.44 1.41
CA THR A 35 -12.16 27.85 0.03
C THR A 35 -11.68 29.30 -0.03
N VAL A 36 -11.23 29.74 -1.21
CA VAL A 36 -10.90 31.15 -1.48
C VAL A 36 -12.07 32.12 -1.24
N SER A 37 -13.32 31.60 -1.25
CA SER A 37 -14.54 32.35 -0.98
C SER A 37 -14.98 32.29 0.49
N GLY A 38 -14.17 31.69 1.37
CA GLY A 38 -14.47 31.59 2.80
C GLY A 38 -15.52 30.55 3.16
N LYS A 39 -15.87 29.64 2.24
CA LYS A 39 -16.84 28.58 2.46
C LYS A 39 -16.16 27.25 2.79
N PRO A 40 -16.84 26.29 3.42
CA PRO A 40 -16.34 24.93 3.55
C PRO A 40 -16.07 24.28 2.18
N PHE A 41 -15.09 23.38 2.13
CA PHE A 41 -14.88 22.55 0.94
C PHE A 41 -16.01 21.54 0.77
N TRP A 42 -16.52 21.42 -0.46
CA TRP A 42 -17.30 20.26 -0.88
C TRP A 42 -16.33 19.12 -1.27
N PRO A 43 -16.69 17.84 -1.04
CA PRO A 43 -15.81 16.70 -1.34
C PRO A 43 -15.26 16.69 -2.77
N ASP A 44 -16.10 17.02 -3.75
CA ASP A 44 -15.71 17.05 -5.17
C ASP A 44 -14.71 18.18 -5.45
N ASN A 45 -14.94 19.37 -4.87
CA ASN A 45 -14.05 20.52 -5.04
C ASN A 45 -12.65 20.25 -4.48
N LEU A 46 -12.56 19.55 -3.34
CA LEU A 46 -11.27 19.17 -2.77
C LEU A 46 -10.56 18.15 -3.66
N THR A 47 -11.31 17.20 -4.21
CA THR A 47 -10.80 16.17 -5.13
C THR A 47 -10.23 16.79 -6.40
N ASP A 48 -10.93 17.76 -6.99
CA ASP A 48 -10.47 18.50 -8.16
C ASP A 48 -9.26 19.39 -7.86
N LEU A 49 -9.25 20.06 -6.70
CA LEU A 49 -8.12 20.87 -6.27
C LEU A 49 -6.85 20.02 -6.14
N VAL A 50 -6.97 18.88 -5.47
CA VAL A 50 -5.85 17.94 -5.31
C VAL A 50 -5.39 17.41 -6.68
N ARG A 51 -6.33 17.06 -7.56
CA ARG A 51 -6.00 16.59 -8.91
C ARG A 51 -5.15 17.59 -9.67
N ARG A 52 -5.52 18.88 -9.64
CA ARG A 52 -4.74 19.95 -10.28
C ARG A 52 -3.31 20.00 -9.74
N TYR A 53 -3.13 19.94 -8.42
CA TYR A 53 -1.78 19.94 -7.83
C TYR A 53 -0.97 18.69 -8.19
N VAL A 54 -1.61 17.52 -8.33
CA VAL A 54 -0.93 16.29 -8.79
C VAL A 54 -0.48 16.46 -10.25
N GLU A 55 -1.31 17.02 -11.12
CA GLU A 55 -0.97 17.31 -12.51
C GLU A 55 0.18 18.34 -12.59
N GLU A 56 0.12 19.43 -11.83
CA GLU A 56 1.15 20.46 -11.76
C GLU A 56 2.48 19.97 -11.15
N SER A 57 2.45 18.95 -10.29
CA SER A 57 3.66 18.40 -9.66
C SER A 57 4.58 17.66 -10.64
N GLY A 58 4.09 17.30 -11.83
CA GLY A 58 4.87 16.57 -12.83
C GLY A 58 5.18 15.11 -12.45
N VAL A 59 4.50 14.54 -11.45
CA VAL A 59 4.77 13.18 -10.95
C VAL A 59 4.42 12.05 -11.95
N GLY A 60 3.83 12.40 -13.10
CA GLY A 60 3.56 11.48 -14.21
C GLY A 60 2.47 10.44 -13.94
N LYS A 61 1.70 10.59 -12.84
CA LYS A 61 0.59 9.70 -12.47
C LYS A 61 -0.68 10.51 -12.24
N PRO A 62 -1.80 10.16 -12.88
CA PRO A 62 -3.08 10.80 -12.58
C PRO A 62 -3.54 10.39 -11.19
N GLY A 63 -4.22 11.29 -10.48
CA GLY A 63 -4.78 11.00 -9.18
C GLY A 63 -5.45 12.19 -8.54
N SER A 64 -6.14 11.93 -7.45
CA SER A 64 -6.82 12.92 -6.62
C SER A 64 -6.64 12.54 -5.14
N CYS A 65 -7.55 12.93 -4.25
CA CYS A 65 -7.50 12.59 -2.82
C CYS A 65 -7.29 11.08 -2.54
N HIS A 66 -7.89 10.20 -3.35
CA HIS A 66 -7.76 8.75 -3.16
C HIS A 66 -6.32 8.26 -3.36
N LEU A 67 -5.53 8.90 -4.22
CA LEU A 67 -4.14 8.52 -4.45
C LEU A 67 -3.33 8.60 -3.16
N PHE A 68 -3.42 9.72 -2.44
CA PHE A 68 -2.71 9.90 -1.17
C PHE A 68 -3.17 8.90 -0.10
N ARG A 69 -4.47 8.62 -0.04
CA ARG A 69 -5.02 7.61 0.86
C ARG A 69 -4.42 6.23 0.59
N HIS A 70 -4.35 5.83 -0.67
CA HIS A 70 -3.72 4.56 -1.06
C HIS A 70 -2.23 4.53 -0.74
N THR A 71 -1.50 5.60 -1.03
CA THR A 71 -0.06 5.67 -0.72
C THR A 71 0.20 5.50 0.77
N VAL A 72 -0.55 6.20 1.64
CA VAL A 72 -0.40 6.06 3.09
C VAL A 72 -0.71 4.62 3.54
N ALA A 73 -1.79 4.03 3.02
CA ALA A 73 -2.17 2.67 3.38
C ALA A 73 -1.13 1.63 2.98
N THR A 74 -0.62 1.71 1.74
CA THR A 74 0.43 0.82 1.24
C THR A 74 1.71 0.99 2.05
N LEU A 75 2.16 2.22 2.28
CA LEU A 75 3.38 2.48 3.05
C LEU A 75 3.27 1.97 4.49
N MET A 76 2.11 2.12 5.15
CA MET A 76 1.92 1.59 6.49
C MET A 76 1.95 0.06 6.51
N LEU A 77 1.29 -0.58 5.54
CA LEU A 77 1.27 -2.04 5.43
C LEU A 77 2.66 -2.61 5.10
N GLU A 78 3.42 -1.95 4.21
CA GLU A 78 4.80 -2.34 3.88
C GLU A 78 5.76 -2.19 5.08
N ASN A 79 5.47 -1.25 6.00
CA ASN A 79 6.21 -1.10 7.25
C ASN A 79 5.65 -1.98 8.39
N GLY A 80 4.76 -2.93 8.09
CA GLY A 80 4.28 -3.95 9.02
C GLY A 80 3.12 -3.51 9.92
N ALA A 81 2.42 -2.42 9.60
CA ALA A 81 1.22 -2.03 10.36
C ALA A 81 0.06 -3.02 10.13
N ASP A 82 -0.69 -3.32 11.20
CA ASP A 82 -1.87 -4.20 11.12
C ASP A 82 -2.94 -3.57 10.22
N ILE A 83 -3.48 -4.36 9.28
CA ILE A 83 -4.52 -3.94 8.35
C ILE A 83 -5.77 -3.40 9.06
N ARG A 84 -6.12 -3.93 10.24
CA ARG A 84 -7.26 -3.46 11.03
C ARG A 84 -7.03 -2.03 11.53
N PHE A 85 -5.80 -1.73 11.97
CA PHE A 85 -5.43 -0.38 12.39
C PHE A 85 -5.46 0.60 11.21
N ILE A 86 -4.98 0.19 10.04
CA ILE A 86 -5.05 1.00 8.81
C ILE A 86 -6.51 1.28 8.42
N GLN A 87 -7.39 0.28 8.50
CA GLN A 87 -8.82 0.42 8.22
C GLN A 87 -9.52 1.40 9.16
N GLU A 88 -9.26 1.30 10.46
CA GLU A 88 -9.79 2.24 11.45
C GLU A 88 -9.30 3.67 11.21
N MET A 89 -8.01 3.83 10.90
CA MET A 89 -7.39 5.14 10.67
C MET A 89 -7.90 5.83 9.40
N LEU A 90 -8.14 5.07 8.33
CA LEU A 90 -8.66 5.62 7.08
C LEU A 90 -10.19 5.72 7.10
N GLY A 91 -10.88 5.00 7.98
CA GLY A 91 -12.33 4.93 8.07
C GLY A 91 -12.93 3.94 7.08
N HIS A 92 -14.05 3.31 7.47
CA HIS A 92 -14.74 2.22 6.76
C HIS A 92 -15.22 2.54 5.34
N ALA A 93 -15.09 3.79 4.89
CA ALA A 93 -15.41 4.22 3.53
C ALA A 93 -14.46 3.55 2.54
N THR A 94 -14.97 2.45 2.01
CA THR A 94 -14.52 1.71 0.82
C THR A 94 -13.09 1.19 0.86
N LEU A 95 -12.99 -0.07 1.30
CA LEU A 95 -11.99 -1.04 0.85
C LEU A 95 -12.05 -1.29 -0.67
N GLN A 96 -12.00 -0.24 -1.50
CA GLN A 96 -11.95 -0.38 -2.96
C GLN A 96 -10.53 -0.68 -3.50
N ALA A 97 -9.65 -1.18 -2.64
CA ALA A 97 -8.36 -1.75 -3.05
C ALA A 97 -7.99 -2.99 -2.22
N THR A 98 -8.96 -3.87 -1.92
CA THR A 98 -8.71 -5.19 -1.30
C THR A 98 -7.63 -5.97 -2.06
N GLU A 99 -7.54 -5.79 -3.38
CA GLU A 99 -6.53 -6.44 -4.23
C GLU A 99 -5.09 -6.00 -3.90
N ILE A 100 -4.85 -4.71 -3.68
CA ILE A 100 -3.52 -4.20 -3.31
C ILE A 100 -3.13 -4.69 -1.91
N TYR A 101 -4.06 -4.65 -0.95
CA TYR A 101 -3.79 -5.13 0.40
C TYR A 101 -3.55 -6.65 0.44
N THR A 102 -4.20 -7.41 -0.44
CA THR A 102 -3.96 -8.86 -0.58
C THR A 102 -2.55 -9.10 -1.09
N HIS A 103 -2.11 -8.39 -2.14
CA HIS A 103 -0.78 -8.60 -2.69
C HIS A 103 0.34 -8.21 -1.71
N VAL A 104 0.20 -7.07 -1.02
CA VAL A 104 1.20 -6.63 -0.01
C VAL A 104 1.19 -7.55 1.20
N SER A 105 0.02 -7.99 1.68
CA SER A 105 -0.07 -8.94 2.80
C SER A 105 0.50 -10.31 2.45
N ILE A 106 0.35 -10.79 1.20
CA ILE A 106 1.00 -12.03 0.73
C ILE A 106 2.53 -11.89 0.77
N ARG A 107 3.10 -10.74 0.38
CA ARG A 107 4.55 -10.51 0.46
C ARG A 107 5.04 -10.56 1.90
N ALA A 108 4.38 -9.80 2.79
CA ALA A 108 4.72 -9.78 4.22
C ALA A 108 4.53 -11.16 4.88
N LEU A 109 3.47 -11.89 4.53
CA LEU A 109 3.22 -13.24 5.02
C LEU A 109 4.31 -14.22 4.56
N LYS A 110 4.75 -14.13 3.30
CA LYS A 110 5.88 -14.94 2.79
C LYS A 110 7.18 -14.65 3.54
N GLU A 111 7.47 -13.38 3.83
CA GLU A 111 8.66 -12.98 4.59
C GLU A 111 8.61 -13.50 6.04
N ILE A 112 7.49 -13.30 6.74
CA ILE A 112 7.29 -13.80 8.11
C ILE A 112 7.33 -15.33 8.12
N HIS A 113 6.64 -15.99 7.20
CA HIS A 113 6.65 -17.45 7.08
C HIS A 113 8.08 -17.95 6.82
N ALA A 114 8.83 -17.36 5.89
CA ALA A 114 10.22 -17.74 5.66
C ALA A 114 11.10 -17.56 6.91
N ALA A 115 10.87 -16.50 7.69
CA ALA A 115 11.64 -16.21 8.90
C ALA A 115 11.25 -17.09 10.12
N THR A 116 10.01 -17.55 10.21
CA THR A 116 9.46 -18.17 11.43
C THR A 116 8.97 -19.60 11.25
N HIS A 117 8.87 -20.11 10.02
CA HIS A 117 8.36 -21.45 9.77
C HIS A 117 9.31 -22.50 10.35
N PRO A 118 8.80 -23.50 11.11
CA PRO A 118 9.62 -24.54 11.74
C PRO A 118 10.53 -25.30 10.75
N GLY A 119 10.10 -25.41 9.49
CA GLY A 119 10.88 -26.05 8.42
C GLY A 119 12.07 -25.23 7.89
N ALA A 120 12.16 -23.93 8.18
CA ALA A 120 13.28 -23.09 7.74
C ALA A 120 14.63 -23.56 8.33
N GLY A 121 14.61 -24.12 9.55
CA GLY A 121 15.78 -24.73 10.18
C GLY A 121 16.12 -26.14 9.66
N LEU A 122 15.17 -26.84 9.04
CA LEU A 122 15.37 -28.23 8.60
C LEU A 122 16.26 -28.35 7.34
N GLY A 123 16.28 -27.31 6.49
CA GLY A 123 17.16 -27.25 5.31
C GLY A 123 18.62 -26.84 5.61
N ALA A 124 18.87 -26.21 6.75
CA ALA A 124 20.22 -25.89 7.21
C ALA A 124 20.88 -27.09 7.90
N ALA A 125 20.12 -27.84 8.71
CA ALA A 125 20.60 -29.04 9.39
C ALA A 125 20.89 -30.22 8.44
N ALA A 126 20.23 -30.28 7.28
CA ALA A 126 20.44 -31.32 6.27
C ALA A 126 21.71 -31.10 5.43
N ARG A 127 22.25 -29.88 5.34
CA ARG A 127 23.46 -29.56 4.55
C ARG A 127 24.77 -29.77 5.30
N THR A 128 24.73 -29.95 6.62
CA THR A 128 25.92 -30.21 7.46
C THR A 128 26.17 -31.70 7.74
N ARG A 129 25.44 -32.62 7.10
CA ARG A 129 25.56 -34.07 7.33
C ARG A 129 25.74 -34.88 6.03
N GLY A 130 26.40 -34.30 5.02
CA GLY A 130 26.53 -34.94 3.70
C GLY A 130 27.95 -35.03 3.12
N ASP A 131 28.98 -34.48 3.77
CA ASP A 131 30.32 -34.34 3.13
C ASP A 131 31.33 -35.46 3.48
N GLU A 132 30.92 -36.53 4.16
CA GLU A 132 31.80 -37.67 4.45
C GLU A 132 31.05 -39.00 4.29
N ALA A 133 30.88 -39.49 3.04
CA ALA A 133 30.87 -40.92 2.70
C ALA A 133 30.68 -41.16 1.18
N GLU A 134 31.68 -41.82 0.59
CA GLU A 134 31.60 -42.81 -0.51
C GLU A 134 31.21 -42.40 -1.95
N GLU A 135 32.25 -42.34 -2.79
CA GLU A 135 32.54 -43.36 -3.82
C GLU A 135 31.36 -43.95 -4.62
N GLY A 136 31.09 -43.33 -5.78
CA GLY A 136 30.73 -43.96 -7.05
C GLY A 136 29.61 -45.01 -7.12
N VAL A 137 28.40 -44.60 -7.52
CA VAL A 137 27.50 -45.36 -8.40
C VAL A 137 26.73 -44.39 -9.30
N GLY A 138 26.64 -44.72 -10.59
CA GLY A 138 26.15 -43.85 -11.67
C GLY A 138 24.70 -43.36 -11.55
N GLU A 139 24.49 -42.16 -12.07
CA GLU A 139 23.21 -41.47 -12.21
C GLU A 139 22.31 -42.19 -13.25
N PRO A 140 21.07 -42.60 -12.93
CA PRO A 140 20.09 -42.91 -13.96
C PRO A 140 19.52 -41.59 -14.50
N SER A 141 19.64 -41.40 -15.82
CA SER A 141 19.09 -40.24 -16.52
C SER A 141 17.56 -40.26 -16.46
N ILE A 142 16.98 -39.21 -15.87
CA ILE A 142 15.54 -38.95 -15.93
C ILE A 142 15.27 -38.24 -17.26
N PRO A 143 14.48 -38.81 -18.20
CA PRO A 143 14.18 -38.12 -19.46
C PRO A 143 13.30 -36.88 -19.20
N PRO A 144 13.43 -35.81 -20.01
CA PRO A 144 12.65 -34.60 -19.85
C PRO A 144 11.15 -34.85 -20.09
N PRO A 145 10.24 -34.13 -19.42
CA PRO A 145 8.81 -34.31 -19.58
C PRO A 145 8.35 -33.92 -20.99
N GLU A 146 7.50 -34.74 -21.59
CA GLU A 146 6.91 -34.50 -22.91
C GLU A 146 6.06 -33.22 -22.93
N PRO A 147 6.10 -32.42 -24.02
CA PRO A 147 5.29 -31.22 -24.14
C PRO A 147 3.81 -31.55 -24.34
N LEU A 148 2.97 -31.01 -23.46
CA LEU A 148 1.52 -31.10 -23.50
C LEU A 148 0.98 -30.41 -24.77
N MET A 149 0.39 -31.17 -25.69
CA MET A 149 -0.29 -30.61 -26.88
C MET A 149 -1.54 -29.81 -26.49
N PRO A 150 -1.81 -28.65 -27.11
CA PRO A 150 -3.04 -27.90 -26.90
C PRO A 150 -4.25 -28.59 -27.55
N PRO A 151 -5.46 -28.49 -26.96
CA PRO A 151 -6.65 -29.12 -27.52
C PRO A 151 -7.06 -28.48 -28.85
N ALA A 152 -7.47 -29.33 -29.79
CA ALA A 152 -7.93 -28.95 -31.13
C ALA A 152 -9.14 -28.00 -31.07
N ARG A 153 -9.07 -26.91 -31.84
CA ARG A 153 -10.22 -26.06 -32.12
C ARG A 153 -11.20 -26.83 -33.00
N THR A 154 -12.39 -27.10 -32.49
CA THR A 154 -13.57 -27.44 -33.29
C THR A 154 -14.47 -26.20 -33.36
N THR A 155 -14.40 -25.49 -34.48
CA THR A 155 -15.48 -24.65 -35.01
C THR A 155 -16.25 -25.47 -36.05
N PRO A 156 -17.56 -25.26 -36.15
CA PRO A 156 -18.12 -24.77 -37.40
C PRO A 156 -18.59 -23.32 -37.30
#